data_AF-A0A8F9RJL9-F1
#
_entry.id   AF-A0A8F9RJL9-F1
#
_cell.length_a   1.000
_cell.length_b   1.000
_cell.length_c   1.000
_cell.angle_alpha   90.00
_cell.angle_beta   90.00
_cell.angle_gamma   90.00
#
_symmetry.space_group_name_H-M   'P 1'
#
loop_
_entity.id
_entity.type
_entity.pdbx_description
1 polymer ?
#
loop_
_entity_poly.entity_id
_entity_poly.type
_entity_poly.pdbx_seq_one_letter_code
_entity_poly.pdbx_strand_id
1 'polypeptide(L)'
;MKTNVAKTYSHQELCLLIQQNAKDGFDCLYDQYCSIFYGLALKAVRSEEYARDITEITFVNIWIAIPRFNHKHLTLNCWLMNILIAAAKNYLDSKNIKYVIIAENFPGFGFEIKEEKVC
;
A
#
# COMPACT_ATOMS: atom_id res chain seq x y z
N MET A 1 18.65 -23.00 14.26
CA MET A 1 18.55 -21.80 13.39
C MET A 1 17.75 -22.22 12.16
N LYS A 2 16.44 -21.94 12.12
CA LYS A 2 15.62 -22.29 10.95
C LYS A 2 15.82 -21.18 9.92
N THR A 3 16.61 -21.46 8.90
CA THR A 3 16.67 -20.67 7.67
C THR A 3 15.30 -20.78 7.00
N ASN A 4 14.41 -19.83 7.31
CA ASN A 4 13.16 -19.68 6.60
C ASN A 4 13.52 -19.10 5.23
N VAL A 5 13.69 -19.99 4.25
CA VAL A 5 13.75 -19.58 2.85
C VAL A 5 12.39 -18.95 2.57
N ALA A 6 12.35 -17.62 2.47
CA ALA A 6 11.12 -16.88 2.18
C ALA A 6 10.49 -17.52 0.94
N LYS A 7 9.35 -18.19 1.13
CA LYS A 7 8.66 -18.90 0.06
C LYS A 7 8.15 -17.83 -0.91
N THR A 8 8.82 -17.70 -2.05
CA THR A 8 8.41 -16.75 -3.10
C THR A 8 7.22 -17.35 -3.83
N TYR A 9 6.03 -16.91 -3.47
CA TYR A 9 4.80 -17.23 -4.19
C TYR A 9 4.65 -16.32 -5.42
N SER A 10 4.14 -16.85 -6.50
CA SER A 10 3.65 -16.02 -7.61
C SER A 10 2.45 -15.16 -7.14
N HIS A 11 2.18 -14.06 -7.83
CA HIS A 11 1.04 -13.17 -7.50
C HIS A 11 -0.31 -13.89 -7.49
N GLN A 12 -0.48 -14.95 -8.29
CA GLN A 12 -1.71 -15.74 -8.31
C GLN A 12 -1.81 -16.66 -7.09
N GLU A 13 -0.70 -17.33 -6.74
CA GLU A 13 -0.64 -18.20 -5.56
C GLU A 13 -0.84 -17.40 -4.26
N LEU A 14 -0.21 -16.23 -4.15
CA LEU A 14 -0.31 -15.37 -2.96
C LEU A 14 -1.76 -14.98 -2.70
N CYS A 15 -2.50 -14.60 -3.74
CA CYS A 15 -3.90 -14.25 -3.55
C CYS A 15 -4.81 -15.43 -3.30
N LEU A 16 -4.60 -16.57 -3.93
CA LEU A 16 -5.36 -17.77 -3.59
C LEU A 16 -5.15 -18.16 -2.12
N LEU A 17 -3.93 -18.01 -1.61
CA LEU A 17 -3.61 -18.24 -0.19
C LEU A 17 -4.32 -17.24 0.72
N ILE A 18 -4.26 -15.94 0.41
CA ILE A 18 -4.89 -14.91 1.24
C ILE A 18 -6.43 -15.04 1.19
N GLN A 19 -7.01 -15.38 0.04
CA GLN A 19 -8.46 -15.61 -0.11
C GLN A 19 -8.97 -16.81 0.68
N GLN A 20 -8.12 -17.77 1.00
CA GLN A 20 -8.43 -18.90 1.87
C GLN A 20 -8.32 -18.55 3.37
N ASN A 21 -8.27 -17.25 3.72
CA ASN A 21 -8.07 -16.76 5.09
C ASN A 21 -6.78 -17.28 5.76
N ALA A 22 -5.78 -17.68 4.97
CA ALA A 22 -4.52 -18.10 5.52
C ALA A 22 -3.74 -16.86 5.99
N LYS A 23 -3.70 -16.64 7.31
CA LYS A 23 -2.88 -15.60 7.95
C LYS A 23 -1.45 -15.59 7.40
N ASP A 24 -0.88 -16.77 7.18
CA ASP A 24 0.46 -16.97 6.61
C ASP A 24 0.65 -16.32 5.23
N GLY A 25 -0.39 -16.29 4.39
CA GLY A 25 -0.35 -15.64 3.09
C GLY A 25 -0.27 -14.12 3.21
N PHE A 26 -0.98 -13.56 4.20
CA PHE A 26 -0.96 -12.12 4.46
C PHE A 26 0.31 -11.68 5.19
N ASP A 27 0.85 -12.50 6.09
CA ASP A 27 2.15 -12.27 6.72
C ASP A 27 3.25 -12.18 5.64
N CYS A 28 3.22 -13.08 4.64
CA CYS A 28 4.16 -13.04 3.50
C CYS A 28 3.99 -11.78 2.64
N LEU A 29 2.76 -11.33 2.40
CA LEU A 29 2.49 -10.06 1.73
C LEU A 29 3.06 -8.88 2.54
N TYR A 30 2.87 -8.88 3.85
CA TYR A 30 3.37 -7.82 4.73
C TYR A 30 4.90 -7.73 4.67
N ASP A 31 5.59 -8.86 4.81
CA ASP A 31 7.05 -8.93 4.74
C ASP A 31 7.61 -8.39 3.40
N GLN A 32 6.90 -8.65 2.30
CA GLN A 32 7.32 -8.21 0.97
C GLN A 32 7.04 -6.73 0.69
N TYR A 33 5.89 -6.21 1.13
CA TYR A 33 5.41 -4.90 0.68
C TYR A 33 5.51 -3.80 1.75
N CYS A 34 5.73 -4.12 3.03
CA CYS A 34 5.70 -3.11 4.08
C CYS A 34 6.74 -1.99 3.87
N SER A 35 7.99 -2.36 3.58
CA SER A 35 9.06 -1.38 3.30
C SER A 35 8.80 -0.57 2.03
N ILE A 36 8.21 -1.20 1.01
CA ILE A 36 7.87 -0.56 -0.27
C ILE A 36 6.75 0.47 -0.06
N PHE A 37 5.66 0.09 0.60
CA PHE A 37 4.55 0.99 0.87
C PHE A 37 4.96 2.13 1.78
N TYR A 38 5.74 1.87 2.83
CA TYR A 38 6.27 2.92 3.69
C TYR A 38 7.16 3.90 2.91
N GLY A 39 8.11 3.41 2.12
CA GLY A 39 8.98 4.27 1.33
C GLY A 39 8.22 5.12 0.30
N LEU A 40 7.22 4.54 -0.36
CA LEU A 40 6.34 5.25 -1.27
C LEU A 40 5.50 6.30 -0.54
N ALA A 41 4.84 5.93 0.56
CA ALA A 41 4.04 6.83 1.39
C ALA A 41 4.90 7.99 1.93
N LEU A 42 6.10 7.71 2.43
CA LEU A 42 7.04 8.71 2.92
C LEU A 42 7.46 9.70 1.83
N LYS A 43 7.80 9.19 0.64
CA LYS A 43 8.09 10.06 -0.52
C LYS A 43 6.89 10.93 -0.89
N ALA A 44 5.69 10.36 -0.75
CA ALA A 44 4.42 10.99 -1.04
C ALA A 44 4.06 12.12 -0.08
N VAL A 45 4.16 11.91 1.23
CA VAL A 45 3.64 12.84 2.24
C VAL A 45 4.72 13.59 3.03
N ARG A 46 5.99 13.21 2.84
CA ARG A 46 7.17 13.83 3.51
C ARG A 46 7.04 13.95 5.03
N SER A 47 6.27 13.06 5.64
CA SER A 47 6.04 12.98 7.09
C SER A 47 6.09 11.51 7.50
N GLU A 48 6.96 11.16 8.44
CA GLU A 48 7.11 9.79 8.93
C GLU A 48 5.85 9.30 9.66
N GLU A 49 5.21 10.19 10.43
CA GLU A 49 3.95 9.92 11.12
C GLU A 49 2.87 9.54 10.11
N TYR A 50 2.65 10.38 9.11
CA TYR A 50 1.61 10.15 8.11
C TYR A 50 1.93 8.94 7.24
N ALA A 51 3.20 8.72 6.90
CA ALA A 51 3.62 7.56 6.12
C ALA A 51 3.38 6.24 6.86
N ARG A 52 3.61 6.21 8.18
CA ARG A 52 3.34 5.04 9.03
C ARG A 52 1.83 4.73 9.05
N ASP A 53 1.02 5.73 9.37
CA ASP A 53 -0.44 5.57 9.45
C ASP A 53 -1.04 5.11 8.12
N ILE A 54 -0.64 5.74 7.01
CA ILE A 54 -1.08 5.35 5.67
C ILE A 54 -0.70 3.90 5.35
N THR A 55 0.51 3.47 5.72
CA THR A 55 0.98 2.10 5.48
C THR A 55 0.14 1.09 6.25
N GLU A 56 -0.12 1.34 7.53
CA GLU A 56 -0.95 0.47 8.37
C GLU A 56 -2.39 0.39 7.84
N ILE A 57 -3.00 1.53 7.53
CA ILE A 57 -4.35 1.62 6.92
C ILE A 57 -4.39 0.85 5.59
N THR A 58 -3.33 0.93 4.79
CA THR A 58 -3.24 0.21 3.51
C THR A 58 -3.33 -1.29 3.72
N PHE A 59 -2.61 -1.86 4.68
CA PHE A 59 -2.69 -3.29 4.98
C PHE A 59 -4.07 -3.71 5.50
N VAL A 60 -4.69 -2.92 6.38
CA VAL A 60 -6.07 -3.17 6.83
C VAL A 60 -7.03 -3.20 5.63
N ASN A 61 -6.91 -2.24 4.72
CA ASN A 61 -7.75 -2.16 3.53
C ASN A 61 -7.51 -3.35 2.58
N ILE A 62 -6.27 -3.79 2.41
CA ILE A 62 -5.94 -4.98 1.63
C ILE A 62 -6.63 -6.20 2.22
N TRP A 63 -6.49 -6.44 3.53
CA TRP A 63 -7.10 -7.58 4.21
C TRP A 63 -8.61 -7.65 4.00
N ILE A 64 -9.29 -6.50 4.07
CA ILE A 64 -10.74 -6.40 3.85
C ILE A 64 -11.11 -6.63 2.37
N ALA A 65 -10.30 -6.14 1.43
CA ALA A 65 -10.64 -6.11 0.01
C ALA A 65 -10.20 -7.34 -0.79
N ILE A 66 -9.15 -8.04 -0.34
CA ILE A 66 -8.53 -9.17 -1.06
C ILE A 66 -9.48 -10.35 -1.35
N PRO A 67 -10.51 -10.68 -0.53
CA PRO A 67 -11.48 -11.73 -0.88
C PRO A 67 -12.24 -11.44 -2.17
N ARG A 68 -12.37 -10.17 -2.55
CA ARG A 68 -13.08 -9.73 -3.76
C ARG A 68 -12.15 -9.47 -4.94
N PHE A 69 -10.84 -9.59 -4.75
CA PHE A 69 -9.87 -9.30 -5.79
C PHE A 69 -9.92 -10.38 -6.88
N ASN A 70 -9.98 -9.94 -8.15
CA ASN A 70 -10.02 -10.82 -9.31
C ASN A 70 -8.83 -10.54 -10.24
N HIS A 71 -7.97 -11.55 -10.38
CA HIS A 71 -6.73 -11.50 -11.14
C HIS A 71 -6.88 -11.44 -12.66
N LYS A 72 -8.09 -11.62 -13.19
CA LYS A 72 -8.31 -11.66 -14.64
C LYS A 72 -8.07 -10.32 -15.33
N HIS A 73 -8.16 -9.20 -14.60
CA HIS A 73 -8.14 -7.86 -15.19
C HIS A 73 -7.00 -6.97 -14.69
N LEU A 74 -6.39 -7.30 -13.54
CA LEU A 74 -5.37 -6.47 -12.91
C LEU A 74 -4.35 -7.35 -12.18
N THR A 75 -3.07 -7.02 -12.30
CA THR A 75 -2.02 -7.68 -11.53
C THR A 75 -2.12 -7.29 -10.06
N LEU A 76 -1.67 -8.18 -9.16
CA LEU A 76 -1.68 -7.90 -7.71
C LEU A 76 -0.91 -6.62 -7.39
N ASN A 77 0.27 -6.42 -7.99
CA ASN A 77 1.07 -5.20 -7.80
C ASN A 77 0.27 -3.93 -8.11
N CYS A 78 -0.40 -3.86 -9.27
CA CYS A 78 -1.19 -2.69 -9.62
C CYS A 78 -2.38 -2.50 -8.67
N TRP A 79 -3.04 -3.60 -8.26
CA TRP A 79 -4.15 -3.53 -7.31
C TRP A 79 -3.73 -3.02 -5.93
N LEU A 80 -2.61 -3.52 -5.41
CA LEU A 80 -2.01 -3.07 -4.16
C LEU A 80 -1.66 -1.58 -4.19
N MET A 81 -1.04 -1.13 -5.27
CA MET A 81 -0.70 0.29 -5.47
C MET A 81 -1.96 1.18 -5.50
N ASN A 82 -3.04 0.72 -6.12
CA ASN A 82 -4.31 1.44 -6.10
C ASN A 82 -4.87 1.58 -4.68
N ILE A 83 -4.75 0.54 -3.83
CA ILE A 83 -5.18 0.62 -2.43
C ILE A 83 -4.32 1.60 -1.65
N LEU A 84 -3.00 1.58 -1.82
CA LEU A 84 -2.09 2.53 -1.17
C LEU A 84 -2.42 3.98 -1.53
N ILE A 85 -2.65 4.27 -2.81
CA ILE A 85 -3.03 5.61 -3.28
C ILE A 85 -4.38 6.03 -2.69
N ALA A 86 -5.37 5.13 -2.67
CA ALA A 86 -6.67 5.42 -2.08
C ALA A 86 -6.57 5.68 -0.57
N ALA A 87 -5.77 4.89 0.16
CA ALA A 87 -5.51 5.09 1.57
C ALA A 87 -4.86 6.46 1.84
N ALA A 88 -3.83 6.83 1.06
CA ALA A 88 -3.16 8.12 1.19
C ALA A 88 -4.12 9.30 0.95
N LYS A 89 -4.93 9.25 -0.11
CA LYS A 89 -5.93 10.29 -0.41
C LYS A 89 -6.92 10.46 0.74
N ASN A 90 -7.56 9.37 1.15
CA ASN A 90 -8.55 9.37 2.22
C ASN A 90 -7.95 9.87 3.54
N TYR A 91 -6.70 9.51 3.84
CA TYR A 91 -6.00 9.97 5.02
C TYR A 91 -5.78 11.49 4.99
N LEU A 92 -5.23 12.02 3.89
CA LEU A 92 -4.99 13.47 3.75
C LEU A 92 -6.30 14.27 3.76
N ASP A 93 -7.35 13.76 3.09
CA ASP A 93 -8.68 14.36 3.10
C ASP A 93 -9.25 14.41 4.53
N SER A 94 -9.09 13.33 5.31
CA SER A 94 -9.55 13.29 6.72
C SER A 94 -8.83 14.29 7.64
N LYS A 95 -7.63 14.74 7.26
CA LYS A 95 -6.83 15.75 7.96
C LYS A 95 -7.04 17.16 7.40
N ASN A 96 -7.92 17.33 6.41
CA ASN A 96 -8.12 18.58 5.65
C ASN A 96 -6.82 19.12 5.01
N ILE A 97 -5.91 18.24 4.64
CA ILE A 97 -4.64 18.63 4.00
C ILE A 97 -4.86 18.75 2.49
N LYS A 98 -4.57 19.91 1.92
CA LYS A 98 -4.63 20.12 0.47
C LYS A 98 -3.41 19.50 -0.20
N TYR A 99 -3.64 18.66 -1.21
CA TYR A 99 -2.58 18.01 -1.98
C TYR A 99 -2.81 18.13 -3.49
N VAL A 100 -1.73 17.98 -4.25
CA VAL A 100 -1.78 17.77 -5.71
C VAL A 100 -1.18 16.40 -6.01
N ILE A 101 -1.86 15.62 -6.86
CA ILE A 101 -1.34 14.34 -7.33
C ILE A 101 -0.35 14.61 -8.44
N ILE A 102 0.91 14.22 -8.24
CA ILE A 102 1.93 14.28 -9.28
C ILE A 102 2.09 12.89 -9.87
N ALA A 103 1.60 12.72 -11.10
CA ALA A 103 1.81 11.53 -11.90
C ALA A 103 3.06 11.70 -12.77
N GLU A 104 4.25 11.69 -12.17
CA GLU A 104 5.50 11.68 -12.93
C GLU A 104 6.20 10.32 -12.79
N ASN A 105 6.24 9.60 -13.91
CA ASN A 105 6.88 8.31 -14.15
C ASN A 105 6.59 7.20 -13.11
N PHE A 106 5.63 6.34 -13.44
CA PHE A 106 5.38 5.06 -12.76
C PHE A 106 6.66 4.21 -12.70
N PRO A 107 7.01 3.56 -11.57
CA PRO A 107 6.19 3.33 -10.37
C PRO A 107 6.25 4.44 -9.31
N GLY A 108 6.65 5.66 -9.65
CA GLY A 108 6.50 6.82 -8.78
C GLY A 108 5.07 7.39 -8.81
N PHE A 109 4.42 7.47 -7.65
CA PHE A 109 3.39 8.47 -7.41
C PHE A 109 3.88 9.36 -6.27
N GLY A 110 3.82 10.67 -6.46
CA GLY A 110 4.14 11.65 -5.43
C GLY A 110 2.89 12.47 -5.12
N PHE A 111 2.77 12.93 -3.88
CA PHE A 111 1.86 14.03 -3.57
C PHE A 111 2.72 15.24 -3.25
N GLU A 112 2.32 16.39 -3.78
CA GLU A 112 2.83 17.66 -3.29
C GLU A 112 1.80 18.19 -2.31
N ILE A 113 2.14 18.11 -1.02
CA ILE A 113 1.35 18.73 0.04
C ILE A 113 1.55 20.23 -0.10
N LYS A 114 0.45 20.96 -0.30
CA LYS A 114 0.48 22.42 -0.27
C LYS A 114 0.53 22.83 1.19
N GLU A 115 1.72 23.15 1.69
CA GLU A 115 1.84 23.86 2.95
C GLU A 115 1.09 25.21 2.79
N GLU A 116 -0.01 25.38 3.52
CA GLU A 116 -0.55 26.72 3.74
C GLU A 116 0.53 27.46 4.53
N LYS A 117 1.21 28.41 3.86
CA LYS A 117 1.98 29.43 4.57
C LYS A 117 1.01 30.10 5.54
N VAL A 118 1.19 29.82 6.82
CA VAL A 118 0.65 30.64 7.90
C VAL A 118 1.36 31.98 7.76
N CYS A 119 0.73 32.91 7.04
CA CYS A 119 1.06 34.33 7.02
C CYS A 119 0.24 35.03 8.11
#